data_AF-A0A8X6YN44-F1
#
_entry.id   AF-A0A8X6YN44-F1
#
_cell.length_a   1.000
_cell.length_b   1.000
_cell.length_c   1.000
_cell.angle_alpha   90.00
_cell.angle_beta   90.00
_cell.angle_gamma   90.00
#
_symmetry.space_group_name_H-M   'P 1'
#
loop_
_entity.id
_entity.type
_entity.pdbx_description
1 polymer ?
#
loop_
_entity_poly.entity_id
_entity_poly.type
_entity_poly.pdbx_seq_one_letter_code
_entity_poly.pdbx_strand_id
1 'polypeptide(L)'
;MSEDILHQIRVSSRNHDIEMNEEIHNRALLLIEDICYLMCGSLLIMLGIPAPNLEMNDAFSRELERERECDHQELDLVVQTNVPLLNSQQKEVFNTLMKAIDDENGGLYFLDAPGGT
;
A
#
# COMPACT_ATOMS: atom_id res chain seq x y z
N MET A 1 -24.31 -2.55 1.74
CA MET A 1 -23.06 -2.51 0.95
C MET A 1 -23.16 -3.37 -0.30
N SER A 2 -23.24 -4.71 -0.21
CA SER A 2 -23.39 -5.58 -1.39
C SER A 2 -24.70 -5.34 -2.16
N GLU A 3 -25.82 -5.14 -1.46
CA GLU A 3 -27.12 -4.79 -2.06
C GLU A 3 -27.09 -3.41 -2.74
N ASP A 4 -26.39 -2.44 -2.15
CA ASP A 4 -26.21 -1.11 -2.74
C ASP A 4 -25.36 -1.18 -4.02
N ILE A 5 -24.30 -1.98 -4.01
CA ILE A 5 -23.45 -2.26 -5.18
C ILE A 5 -24.28 -2.94 -6.28
N LEU A 6 -25.06 -3.96 -5.94
CA LEU A 6 -25.96 -4.64 -6.88
C LEU A 6 -26.95 -3.64 -7.50
N HIS A 7 -27.58 -2.80 -6.68
CA HIS A 7 -28.49 -1.76 -7.15
C HIS A 7 -27.78 -0.76 -8.09
N GLN A 8 -26.60 -0.28 -7.72
CA GLN A 8 -25.80 0.62 -8.57
C GLN A 8 -25.45 -0.02 -9.92
N ILE A 9 -25.06 -1.31 -9.93
CA ILE A 9 -24.72 -2.04 -11.14
C ILE A 9 -25.94 -2.19 -12.05
N ARG A 10 -27.11 -2.56 -11.50
CA ARG A 10 -28.37 -2.67 -12.27
C ARG A 10 -28.77 -1.36 -12.92
N VAL A 11 -28.68 -0.26 -12.16
CA VAL A 11 -28.99 1.09 -12.68
C VAL A 11 -28.00 1.51 -13.77
N SER A 12 -26.70 1.29 -13.55
CA SER A 12 -25.62 1.72 -14.47
C SER A 12 -25.60 0.91 -15.77
N SER A 13 -25.83 -0.40 -15.69
CA SER A 13 -25.85 -1.31 -16.84
C SER A 13 -27.20 -1.35 -17.57
N ARG A 14 -28.26 -0.74 -17.00
CA ARG A 14 -29.66 -0.86 -17.41
C ARG A 14 -30.15 -2.32 -17.47
N ASN A 15 -29.47 -3.24 -16.80
CA ASN A 15 -29.83 -4.64 -16.74
C ASN A 15 -30.35 -4.98 -15.34
N HIS A 16 -31.66 -5.19 -15.22
CA HIS A 16 -32.32 -5.50 -13.95
C HIS A 16 -32.24 -6.98 -13.58
N ASP A 17 -31.86 -7.83 -14.52
CA ASP A 17 -31.78 -9.29 -14.34
C ASP A 17 -30.44 -9.72 -13.71
N ILE A 18 -29.51 -8.79 -13.48
CA ILE A 18 -28.27 -9.07 -12.77
C ILE A 18 -28.61 -9.53 -11.36
N GLU A 19 -28.22 -10.75 -11.00
CA GLU A 19 -28.38 -11.31 -9.67
C GLU A 19 -27.12 -11.12 -8.82
N MET A 20 -27.27 -11.40 -7.53
CA MET A 20 -26.14 -11.37 -6.61
C MET A 20 -25.12 -12.45 -6.99
N ASN A 21 -23.85 -12.07 -7.14
CA ASN A 21 -22.76 -12.97 -7.48
C ASN A 21 -21.55 -12.77 -6.55
N GLU A 22 -20.52 -13.61 -6.70
CA GLU A 22 -19.30 -13.51 -5.88
C GLU A 22 -18.54 -12.20 -6.11
N GLU A 23 -18.59 -11.63 -7.31
CA GLU A 23 -17.95 -10.36 -7.64
C GLU A 23 -18.52 -9.18 -6.83
N ILE A 24 -19.85 -9.13 -6.67
CA ILE A 24 -20.53 -8.11 -5.87
C ILE A 24 -20.19 -8.27 -4.38
N HIS A 25 -20.11 -9.51 -3.89
CA HIS A 25 -19.66 -9.78 -2.53
C HIS A 25 -18.22 -9.36 -2.32
N ASN A 26 -17.35 -9.68 -3.27
CA ASN A 26 -15.94 -9.34 -3.20
C ASN A 26 -15.73 -7.82 -3.20
N ARG A 27 -16.48 -7.10 -4.02
CA ARG A 27 -16.48 -5.63 -4.03
C ARG A 27 -16.98 -5.04 -2.70
N ALA A 28 -17.93 -5.69 -2.04
CA ALA A 28 -18.35 -5.28 -0.70
C ALA A 28 -17.25 -5.53 0.34
N LEU A 29 -16.56 -6.67 0.28
CA LEU A 29 -15.43 -6.98 1.16
C LEU A 29 -14.29 -5.96 1.01
N LEU A 30 -13.96 -5.54 -0.21
CA LEU A 30 -12.96 -4.50 -0.45
C LEU A 30 -13.32 -3.17 0.23
N LEU A 31 -14.57 -2.71 0.08
CA LEU A 31 -15.00 -1.46 0.74
C LEU A 31 -14.97 -1.58 2.26
N ILE A 32 -15.26 -2.76 2.80
CA ILE A 32 -15.15 -3.00 4.24
C ILE A 32 -13.68 -2.98 4.67
N GLU A 33 -12.77 -3.55 3.86
CA GLU A 33 -11.33 -3.52 4.12
C GLU A 33 -10.79 -2.10 4.15
N ASP A 34 -11.17 -1.25 3.20
CA ASP A 34 -10.78 0.17 3.17
C ASP A 34 -11.24 0.92 4.43
N ILE A 35 -12.47 0.65 4.89
CA ILE A 35 -13.01 1.26 6.12
C ILE A 35 -12.22 0.76 7.34
N CYS A 36 -11.93 -0.54 7.41
CA CYS A 36 -11.14 -1.12 8.50
C CYS A 36 -9.72 -0.56 8.52
N TYR A 37 -9.07 -0.47 7.36
CA TYR A 37 -7.74 0.12 7.24
C TYR A 37 -7.74 1.59 7.69
N LEU A 38 -8.73 2.38 7.25
CA LEU A 38 -8.86 3.78 7.65
C LEU A 38 -9.12 3.95 9.16
N MET A 39 -9.90 3.06 9.77
CA MET A 39 -10.32 3.19 11.17
C MET A 39 -9.32 2.61 12.18
N CYS A 40 -8.72 1.46 11.88
CA CYS A 40 -7.86 0.74 12.82
C CYS A 40 -6.53 0.27 12.22
N GLY A 41 -6.18 0.68 11.00
CA GLY A 41 -4.93 0.31 10.33
C GLY A 41 -4.75 -1.20 10.14
N SER A 42 -5.84 -1.97 10.19
CA SER A 42 -5.82 -3.43 10.19
C SER A 42 -6.57 -3.97 8.98
N LEU A 43 -5.97 -4.96 8.31
CA LEU A 43 -6.57 -5.69 7.20
C LEU A 43 -7.67 -6.64 7.69
N LEU A 44 -8.60 -7.05 6.81
CA LEU A 44 -9.74 -7.89 7.20
C LEU A 44 -9.30 -9.26 7.75
N ILE A 45 -8.21 -9.81 7.19
CA ILE A 45 -7.64 -11.07 7.65
C ILE A 45 -7.22 -11.02 9.13
N MET A 46 -6.80 -9.85 9.62
CA MET A 46 -6.38 -9.66 11.00
C MET A 46 -7.57 -9.53 11.96
N LEU A 47 -8.77 -9.30 11.42
CA LEU A 47 -10.05 -9.24 12.14
C LEU A 47 -10.85 -10.55 12.05
N GLY A 48 -10.29 -11.61 11.45
CA GLY A 48 -10.95 -12.90 11.27
C GLY A 48 -12.05 -12.89 10.21
N ILE A 49 -12.06 -11.89 9.32
CA ILE A 49 -12.99 -11.76 8.20
C ILE A 49 -12.29 -12.31 6.93
N PRO A 50 -12.99 -13.03 6.04
CA PRO A 50 -12.40 -13.50 4.79
C PRO A 50 -11.83 -12.34 3.98
N ALA A 51 -10.56 -12.45 3.57
CA ALA A 51 -9.92 -11.45 2.75
C ALA A 51 -10.59 -11.35 1.38
N PRO A 52 -10.75 -10.15 0.81
CA PRO A 52 -11.26 -9.99 -0.53
C PRO A 52 -10.29 -10.62 -1.54
N ASN A 53 -10.86 -11.21 -2.59
CA ASN A 53 -10.13 -11.71 -3.75
C ASN A 53 -9.66 -10.53 -4.62
N LEU A 54 -8.42 -10.10 -4.40
CA LEU A 54 -7.80 -8.95 -5.08
C LEU A 54 -7.68 -9.12 -6.60
N GLU A 55 -7.55 -10.36 -7.10
CA GLU A 55 -7.42 -10.64 -8.55
C GLU A 55 -8.68 -10.29 -9.36
N MET A 56 -9.83 -10.11 -8.69
CA MET A 56 -11.10 -9.79 -9.34
C MET A 56 -11.32 -8.28 -9.57
N ASN A 57 -10.44 -7.41 -9.04
CA ASN A 57 -10.56 -5.94 -9.12
C ASN A 57 -9.22 -5.30 -9.57
N ASP A 58 -8.97 -5.36 -10.88
CA ASP A 58 -7.76 -4.92 -11.59
C ASP A 58 -7.32 -3.45 -11.30
N ALA A 59 -8.21 -2.61 -10.77
CA ALA A 59 -7.93 -1.21 -10.49
C ALA A 59 -7.26 -0.95 -9.13
N PHE A 60 -7.57 -1.76 -8.10
CA PHE A 60 -7.01 -1.61 -6.75
C PHE A 60 -5.70 -2.40 -6.59
N SER A 61 -5.63 -3.57 -7.25
CA SER A 61 -4.38 -4.33 -7.37
C SER A 61 -3.25 -3.49 -7.92
N ARG A 62 -3.50 -2.58 -8.87
CA ARG A 62 -2.45 -1.70 -9.41
C ARG A 62 -1.86 -0.71 -8.41
N GLU A 63 -2.66 -0.16 -7.48
CA GLU A 63 -2.13 0.81 -6.51
C GLU A 63 -1.41 0.11 -5.35
N LEU A 64 -1.91 -1.07 -4.95
CA LEU A 64 -1.22 -1.98 -4.02
C LEU A 64 0.04 -2.59 -4.65
N GLU A 65 0.00 -2.92 -5.94
CA GLU A 65 1.17 -3.34 -6.73
C GLU A 65 2.16 -2.20 -6.85
N ARG A 66 1.75 -0.95 -7.09
CA ARG A 66 2.65 0.22 -7.02
C ARG A 66 3.32 0.38 -5.65
N GLU A 67 2.60 0.14 -4.56
CA GLU A 67 3.20 0.13 -3.21
C GLU A 67 4.14 -1.07 -2.99
N ARG A 68 3.86 -2.22 -3.61
CA ARG A 68 4.68 -3.46 -3.51
C ARG A 68 5.81 -3.55 -4.55
N GLU A 69 5.73 -2.78 -5.64
CA GLU A 69 6.74 -2.59 -6.69
C GLU A 69 7.72 -1.47 -6.29
N CYS A 70 8.10 -1.49 -5.01
CA CYS A 70 9.35 -0.87 -4.61
C CYS A 70 10.45 -1.69 -5.32
N ASP A 71 10.88 -1.24 -6.51
CA ASP A 71 11.85 -1.97 -7.32
C ASP A 71 13.18 -2.01 -6.56
N HIS A 72 13.40 -3.14 -5.88
CA HIS A 72 14.59 -3.37 -5.10
C HIS A 72 15.87 -3.24 -5.94
N GLN A 73 15.81 -3.50 -7.24
CA GLN A 73 16.96 -3.33 -8.14
C GLN A 73 17.21 -1.85 -8.43
N GLU A 74 16.17 -1.07 -8.67
CA GLU A 74 16.28 0.38 -8.84
C GLU A 74 16.80 1.05 -7.57
N LEU A 75 16.28 0.66 -6.41
CA LEU A 75 16.74 1.16 -5.11
C LEU A 75 18.20 0.80 -4.84
N ASP A 76 18.61 -0.43 -5.13
CA ASP A 76 20.00 -0.84 -4.97
C ASP A 76 20.92 -0.04 -5.91
N LEU A 77 20.48 0.22 -7.14
CA LEU A 77 21.21 1.08 -8.09
C LEU A 77 21.31 2.53 -7.59
N VAL A 78 20.23 3.08 -7.02
CA VAL A 78 20.20 4.43 -6.42
C VAL A 78 21.19 4.51 -5.26
N VAL A 79 21.25 3.50 -4.39
CA VAL A 79 22.19 3.43 -3.27
C VAL A 79 23.63 3.32 -3.79
N GLN A 80 23.91 2.39 -4.70
CA GLN A 80 25.24 2.20 -5.27
C GLN A 80 25.76 3.45 -5.98
N THR A 81 24.88 4.20 -6.65
CA THR A 81 25.26 5.41 -7.39
C THR A 81 25.45 6.61 -6.48
N ASN A 82 24.55 6.81 -5.51
CA ASN A 82 24.54 8.05 -4.72
C ASN A 82 25.39 7.98 -3.44
N VAL A 83 25.55 6.82 -2.81
CA VAL A 83 26.37 6.69 -1.59
C VAL A 83 27.83 7.12 -1.81
N PRO A 84 28.49 6.81 -2.95
CA PRO A 84 29.83 7.31 -3.23
C PRO A 84 29.90 8.83 -3.44
N LEU A 85 28.80 9.49 -3.82
CA LEU A 85 28.73 10.93 -4.07
C LEU A 85 28.47 11.74 -2.78
N LEU A 86 28.16 11.08 -1.66
CA LEU A 86 27.89 11.74 -0.40
C LEU A 86 29.15 12.44 0.13
N ASN A 87 28.95 13.67 0.63
CA ASN A 87 29.99 14.34 1.39
C ASN A 87 30.18 13.68 2.77
N SER A 88 31.24 14.03 3.48
CA SER A 88 31.59 13.42 4.77
C SER A 88 30.46 13.48 5.81
N GLN A 89 29.73 14.59 5.88
CA GLN A 89 28.63 14.76 6.84
C GLN A 89 27.41 13.89 6.46
N GLN A 90 27.02 13.90 5.18
CA GLN A 90 25.92 13.08 4.69
C GLN A 90 26.21 11.59 4.87
N LYS A 91 27.46 11.17 4.61
CA LYS A 91 27.90 9.78 4.77
C LYS A 91 27.87 9.32 6.23
N GLU A 92 28.23 10.21 7.16
CA GLU A 92 28.15 9.93 8.60
C GLU A 92 26.69 9.71 9.04
N VAL A 93 25.77 10.57 8.60
CA VAL A 93 24.33 10.41 8.87
C VAL A 93 23.79 9.11 8.28
N PHE A 94 24.09 8.84 7.00
CA PHE A 94 23.66 7.62 6.31
C PHE A 94 24.13 6.36 7.05
N ASN A 95 25.41 6.28 7.42
CA ASN A 95 25.95 5.13 8.14
C ASN A 95 25.33 4.96 9.54
N THR A 96 25.03 6.07 10.22
CA THR A 96 24.40 6.04 11.55
C THR A 96 22.99 5.46 11.48
N LEU A 97 22.21 5.88 10.47
CA LEU A 97 20.88 5.34 10.24
C LEU A 97 20.92 3.87 9.82
N MET A 98 21.83 3.50 8.91
CA MET A 98 21.94 2.12 8.45
C MET A 98 22.30 1.17 9.60
N LYS A 99 23.23 1.59 10.45
CA LYS A 99 23.58 0.83 11.66
C LYS A 99 22.39 0.68 12.61
N ALA A 100 21.60 1.73 12.81
CA ALA A 100 20.43 1.63 13.68
C ALA A 100 19.37 0.65 13.13
N ILE A 101 19.20 0.60 11.80
CA ILE A 101 18.34 -0.38 11.14
C ILE A 101 18.88 -1.80 11.33
N ASP A 102 20.17 -2.02 11.06
CA ASP A 102 20.82 -3.32 11.18
C ASP A 102 20.80 -3.85 12.63
N ASP A 103 20.92 -2.96 13.61
CA ASP A 103 20.86 -3.28 15.04
C ASP A 103 19.40 -3.39 15.58
N GLU A 104 18.38 -3.29 14.71
CA GLU A 104 16.95 -3.22 15.05
C GLU A 104 16.61 -2.16 16.12
N ASN A 105 17.45 -1.13 16.22
CA ASN A 105 17.34 -0.09 17.23
C ASN A 105 16.47 1.05 16.69
N GLY A 106 15.15 0.90 16.88
CA GLY A 106 14.18 1.91 16.49
C GLY A 106 14.41 3.26 17.18
N GLY A 107 13.92 4.34 16.58
CA GLY A 107 14.07 5.69 17.11
C GLY A 107 13.52 6.76 16.19
N LEU A 108 13.43 7.99 16.70
CA LEU A 108 13.05 9.15 15.90
C LEU A 108 14.31 9.95 15.54
N TYR A 109 14.52 10.17 14.24
CA TYR A 109 15.66 10.90 13.71
C TYR A 109 15.19 12.18 13.04
N PHE A 110 15.86 13.29 13.35
CA PHE A 110 15.61 14.58 12.71
C PHE A 110 16.78 14.89 11.78
N LEU A 111 16.49 15.05 10.50
CA LEU A 111 17.48 15.45 9.50
C LEU A 111 17.33 16.95 9.23
N ASP A 112 18.32 17.73 9.66
CA ASP A 112 18.43 19.12 9.26
C ASP A 112 19.26 19.20 7.97
N ALA A 113 18.56 19.16 6.84
CA ALA A 113 19.16 19.32 5.53
C ALA A 113 18.75 20.68 4.94
N PRO A 114 19.68 21.44 4.33
CA PRO A 114 19.32 22.65 3.62
C PRO A 114 18.34 22.29 2.51
N GLY A 115 17.11 22.80 2.60
CA GLY A 115 16.05 22.52 1.63
C GLY A 115 16.46 23.02 0.24
N GLY A 116 16.79 22.09 -0.64
CA GLY A 116 17.08 22.34 -2.04
C GLY A 116 16.60 21.18 -2.89
N THR A 117 15.46 21.38 -3.57
CA THR A 117 15.07 20.64 -4.79
C THR A 117 15.91 21.10 -5.98
#